data_AF-K8A3U5-F1
#
_entry.id   AF-K8A3U5-F1
#
_cell.length_a   1.000
_cell.length_b   1.000
_cell.length_c   1.000
_cell.angle_alpha   90.00
_cell.angle_beta   90.00
_cell.angle_gamma   90.00
#
_symmetry.space_group_name_H-M   'P 1'
#
loop_
_entity.id
_entity.type
_entity.pdbx_description
1 polymer ?
#
loop_
_entity_poly.entity_id
_entity_poly.type
_entity_poly.pdbx_seq_one_letter_code
_entity_poly.pdbx_strand_id
1 'polypeptide(L)'
;MSQICAEAKNNPGRANQTFGGLGMTAEGVVHLHDDNLITEPFFLMKVGSNTVAVRGYPDMNALNEGQRLKVDGTITHISKDYGCMISVNAY
;
A
#
# COMPACT_ATOMS: atom_id res chain seq x y z
N MET A 1 -13.43 2.17 -4.73
CA MET A 1 -12.32 1.67 -3.89
C MET A 1 -11.50 2.86 -3.39
N SER A 2 -11.79 3.38 -2.20
CA SER A 2 -10.94 4.40 -1.52
C SER A 2 -11.31 4.66 -0.04
N GLN A 3 -12.30 3.97 0.53
CA GLN A 3 -12.71 4.16 1.93
C GLN A 3 -11.76 3.48 2.93
N ILE A 4 -11.19 2.32 2.58
CA ILE A 4 -10.36 1.52 3.50
C ILE A 4 -9.11 2.31 3.95
N CYS A 5 -8.41 2.94 3.01
CA CYS A 5 -7.19 3.71 3.31
C CYS A 5 -7.50 5.11 3.85
N ALA A 6 -8.73 5.60 3.67
CA ALA A 6 -9.16 6.83 4.32
C ALA A 6 -9.38 6.62 5.83
N GLU A 7 -9.86 5.44 6.24
CA GLU A 7 -10.04 5.09 7.66
C GLU A 7 -8.73 5.03 8.45
N ALA A 8 -7.59 4.87 7.76
CA ALA A 8 -6.26 4.98 8.35
C ALA A 8 -6.05 6.31 9.10
N LYS A 9 -6.63 7.40 8.58
CA LYS A 9 -6.52 8.74 9.18
C LYS A 9 -7.38 8.88 10.43
N ASN A 10 -8.54 8.21 10.46
CA ASN A 10 -9.50 8.30 11.55
C ASN A 10 -9.12 7.38 12.72
N ASN A 11 -8.99 6.07 12.48
CA ASN A 11 -8.66 5.09 13.51
C ASN A 11 -7.98 3.85 12.89
N PRO A 12 -6.64 3.83 12.78
CA PRO A 12 -5.91 2.74 12.16
C PRO A 12 -6.08 1.41 12.91
N GLY A 13 -6.24 1.42 14.24
CA GLY A 13 -6.46 0.21 15.04
C GLY A 13 -7.76 -0.50 14.67
N ARG A 14 -8.86 0.25 14.62
CA ARG A 14 -10.16 -0.29 14.18
C ARG A 14 -10.12 -0.70 12.70
N ALA A 15 -9.45 0.07 11.85
CA ALA A 15 -9.33 -0.25 10.43
C ALA A 15 -8.58 -1.57 10.22
N ASN A 16 -7.48 -1.82 10.94
CA ASN A 16 -6.77 -3.09 10.90
C ASN A 16 -7.65 -4.26 11.34
N GLN A 17 -8.44 -4.11 12.41
CA GLN A 17 -9.36 -5.16 12.87
C GLN A 17 -10.49 -5.45 11.86
N THR A 18 -10.91 -4.44 11.10
CA THR A 18 -12.05 -4.55 10.18
C THR A 18 -11.64 -5.00 8.79
N PHE A 19 -10.46 -4.58 8.32
CA PHE A 19 -10.03 -4.75 6.93
C PHE A 19 -8.72 -5.53 6.77
N GLY A 20 -7.99 -5.78 7.86
CA GLY A 20 -6.80 -6.63 7.83
C GLY A 20 -7.16 -8.04 7.35
N GLY A 21 -6.35 -8.58 6.44
CA GLY A 21 -6.58 -9.88 5.82
C GLY A 21 -7.56 -9.85 4.63
N LEU A 22 -8.21 -8.72 4.33
CA LEU A 22 -9.05 -8.60 3.15
C LEU A 22 -8.24 -8.32 1.88
N GLY A 23 -8.70 -8.85 0.76
CA GLY A 23 -8.18 -8.53 -0.57
C GLY A 23 -8.53 -7.10 -1.00
N MET A 24 -7.58 -6.43 -1.64
CA MET A 24 -7.72 -5.08 -2.17
C MET A 24 -7.02 -4.97 -3.52
N THR A 25 -7.68 -4.31 -4.46
CA THR A 25 -7.09 -3.84 -5.72
C THR A 25 -6.74 -2.36 -5.57
N ALA A 26 -5.47 -2.02 -5.79
CA ALA A 26 -4.95 -0.66 -5.80
C ALA A 26 -4.53 -0.27 -7.22
N GLU A 27 -5.19 0.74 -7.79
CA GLU A 27 -4.81 1.31 -9.09
C GLU A 27 -4.36 2.75 -8.89
N GLY A 28 -3.13 3.05 -9.29
CA GLY A 28 -2.51 4.32 -8.96
C GLY A 28 -1.18 4.56 -9.65
N VAL A 29 -0.48 5.59 -9.19
CA VAL A 29 0.81 6.00 -9.72
C VAL A 29 1.89 5.63 -8.71
N VAL A 30 2.96 4.98 -9.16
CA VAL A 30 4.14 4.65 -8.36
C VAL A 30 4.78 5.94 -7.86
N HIS A 31 4.98 5.99 -6.56
CA HIS A 31 5.73 6.99 -5.84
C HIS A 31 6.81 6.26 -5.01
N LEU A 32 8.03 6.18 -5.53
CA LEU A 32 9.16 5.59 -4.86
C LEU A 32 9.55 6.50 -3.69
N HIS A 33 9.60 5.96 -2.49
CA HIS A 33 10.18 6.67 -1.36
C HIS A 33 11.70 6.53 -1.44
N ASP A 34 12.42 7.63 -1.24
CA ASP A 34 13.88 7.62 -1.24
C ASP A 34 14.38 6.81 -0.05
N ASP A 35 15.08 5.73 -0.36
CA ASP A 35 15.50 4.71 0.57
C ASP A 35 16.68 5.24 1.40
N ASN A 36 16.60 5.09 2.72
CA ASN A 36 17.82 5.14 3.53
C ASN A 36 17.75 4.28 4.80
N LEU A 37 16.58 3.79 5.25
CA LEU A 37 16.49 3.08 6.53
C LEU A 37 15.32 2.07 6.64
N ILE A 38 14.78 1.55 5.53
CA ILE A 38 13.63 0.62 5.60
C ILE A 38 14.11 -0.83 5.49
N THR A 39 13.91 -1.62 6.56
CA THR A 39 14.31 -3.03 6.66
C THR A 39 13.47 -3.99 5.80
N GLU A 40 12.39 -3.53 5.17
CA GLU A 40 11.53 -4.31 4.28
C GLU A 40 11.28 -3.56 2.96
N PRO A 41 11.48 -4.19 1.78
CA PRO A 41 11.26 -3.54 0.49
C PRO A 41 9.76 -3.35 0.21
N PHE A 42 9.32 -2.09 0.21
CA PHE A 42 8.02 -1.68 -0.30
C PHE A 42 8.15 -0.40 -1.13
N PHE A 43 7.22 -0.18 -2.05
CA PHE A 43 7.05 1.11 -2.73
C PHE A 43 5.71 1.72 -2.37
N LEU A 44 5.57 3.03 -2.54
CA LEU A 44 4.30 3.70 -2.35
C LEU A 44 3.59 3.86 -3.70
N MET A 45 2.27 3.82 -3.66
CA MET A 45 1.39 4.14 -4.78
C MET A 45 0.41 5.21 -4.35
N LYS A 46 0.28 6.24 -5.17
CA LYS A 46 -0.75 7.24 -5.02
C LYS A 46 -2.03 6.76 -5.71
N VAL A 47 -3.05 6.48 -4.90
CA VAL A 47 -4.38 6.02 -5.32
C VAL A 47 -5.38 7.13 -5.01
N GLY A 48 -5.62 8.01 -5.99
CA GLY A 48 -6.40 9.23 -5.80
C GLY A 48 -5.73 10.18 -4.80
N SER A 49 -6.41 10.45 -3.67
CA SER A 49 -5.90 11.28 -2.56
C SER A 49 -5.22 10.49 -1.45
N ASN A 50 -5.16 9.15 -1.58
CA ASN A 50 -4.56 8.26 -0.59
C ASN A 50 -3.23 7.69 -1.08
N THR A 51 -2.43 7.24 -0.12
CA THR A 51 -1.20 6.48 -0.36
C THR A 51 -1.43 5.02 0.02
N VAL A 52 -0.88 4.12 -0.77
CA VAL A 52 -0.86 2.67 -0.51
C VAL A 52 0.59 2.20 -0.58
N ALA A 53 1.10 1.62 0.50
CA ALA A 53 2.34 0.87 0.48
C ALA A 53 2.10 -0.53 -0.11
N VAL A 54 2.98 -0.95 -1.02
CA VAL A 54 2.92 -2.27 -1.65
C VAL A 54 4.21 -3.00 -1.37
N ARG A 55 4.10 -4.17 -0.74
CA ARG A 55 5.22 -5.07 -0.45
C ARG A 55 5.12 -6.38 -1.24
N GLY A 56 6.27 -7.01 -1.46
CA GLY A 56 6.35 -8.32 -2.12
C GLY A 56 5.94 -8.31 -3.60
N TYR A 57 5.92 -7.15 -4.25
CA TYR A 57 5.69 -7.04 -5.69
C TYR A 57 6.90 -7.58 -6.47
N PRO A 58 6.70 -8.48 -7.46
CA PRO A 58 7.79 -8.96 -8.31
C PRO A 58 8.44 -7.80 -9.07
N ASP A 59 9.76 -7.82 -9.22
CA ASP A 59 10.49 -6.81 -10.00
C ASP A 59 10.30 -5.36 -9.51
N MET A 60 10.14 -5.16 -8.19
CA MET A 60 10.00 -3.83 -7.59
C MET A 60 11.13 -2.87 -7.98
N ASN A 61 12.34 -3.38 -8.21
CA ASN A 61 13.51 -2.63 -8.66
C ASN A 61 13.41 -2.12 -10.11
N ALA A 62 12.48 -2.65 -10.91
CA ALA A 62 12.23 -2.21 -12.28
C ALA A 62 11.12 -1.15 -12.37
N LEU A 63 10.48 -0.80 -11.24
CA LEU A 63 9.45 0.22 -11.19
C LEU A 63 10.05 1.62 -11.31
N ASN A 64 9.33 2.50 -12.00
CA ASN A 64 9.73 3.89 -12.19
C ASN A 64 8.77 4.85 -11.50
N GLU A 65 9.30 5.94 -10.97
CA GLU A 65 8.49 7.06 -10.46
C GLU A 65 7.52 7.53 -11.56
N GLY A 66 6.24 7.73 -11.20
CA GLY A 66 5.22 8.17 -12.14
C GLY A 66 4.59 7.06 -12.99
N GLN A 67 5.07 5.81 -12.90
CA GLN A 67 4.47 4.67 -13.60
C GLN A 67 3.07 4.37 -13.06
N ARG A 68 2.09 4.16 -13.96
CA ARG A 68 0.76 3.68 -13.55
C ARG A 68 0.79 2.17 -13.35
N LEU A 69 0.24 1.72 -12.23
CA LEU A 69 0.12 0.31 -11.89
C LEU A 69 -1.27 0.01 -11.35
N LYS A 70 -1.67 -1.25 -11.57
CA LYS A 70 -2.77 -1.89 -10.88
C LYS A 70 -2.21 -3.10 -10.15
N VAL A 71 -2.44 -3.17 -8.85
CA VAL A 71 -1.91 -4.21 -7.96
C VAL A 71 -3.05 -4.82 -7.18
N ASP A 72 -3.12 -6.15 -7.20
CA ASP A 72 -4.00 -6.93 -6.33
C ASP A 72 -3.18 -7.50 -5.18
N GLY A 73 -3.67 -7.35 -3.94
CA GLY A 73 -2.98 -7.86 -2.76
C GLY A 73 -3.86 -7.91 -1.53
N THR A 74 -3.32 -8.44 -0.44
CA THR A 74 -4.01 -8.54 0.85
C THR A 74 -3.56 -7.41 1.77
N ILE A 75 -4.52 -6.76 2.43
CA ILE A 75 -4.21 -5.73 3.43
C ILE A 75 -3.55 -6.39 4.63
N THR A 76 -2.30 -6.02 4.89
CA THR A 76 -1.51 -6.56 6.01
C THR A 76 -1.40 -5.57 7.16
N HIS A 77 -1.42 -4.28 6.85
CA HIS A 77 -1.38 -3.24 7.86
C HIS A 77 -2.05 -1.95 7.36
N ILE A 78 -2.60 -1.16 8.27
CA ILE A 78 -3.14 0.17 8.01
C ILE A 78 -2.52 1.12 9.03
N SER A 79 -1.82 2.16 8.58
CA SER A 79 -1.14 3.16 9.42
C SER A 79 -1.43 4.58 8.94
N LYS A 80 -1.16 5.56 9.81
CA LYS A 80 -1.24 6.97 9.42
C LYS A 80 -0.09 7.41 8.52
N ASP A 81 1.04 6.71 8.58
CA ASP A 81 2.28 7.10 7.91
C ASP A 81 2.25 6.78 6.41
N TYR A 82 1.68 5.63 6.05
CA TYR A 82 1.65 5.13 4.66
C TYR A 82 0.25 4.72 4.19
N GLY A 83 -0.80 4.94 4.98
CA GLY A 83 -2.17 4.60 4.63
C GLY A 83 -2.42 3.10 4.75
N CYS A 84 -2.66 2.42 3.63
CA CYS A 84 -2.76 0.96 3.61
C CYS A 84 -1.46 0.32 3.14
N MET A 85 -1.03 -0.75 3.80
CA MET A 85 -0.02 -1.66 3.27
C MET A 85 -0.69 -2.93 2.75
N ILE A 86 -0.45 -3.23 1.48
CA ILE A 86 -0.87 -4.46 0.84
C ILE A 86 0.33 -5.35 0.51
N SER A 87 0.14 -6.67 0.65
CA SER A 87 1.11 -7.69 0.26
C SER A 87 0.59 -8.42 -0.96
N VAL A 88 1.40 -8.48 -2.03
CA VAL A 88 1.03 -9.19 -3.28
C VAL A 88 1.28 -10.69 -3.13
N ASN A 89 2.31 -11.06 -2.38
CA ASN A 89 2.51 -12.41 -1.88
C ASN A 89 1.84 -12.49 -0.50
N ALA A 90 0.57 -12.88 -0.48
CA ALA A 90 -0.07 -13.32 0.75
C ALA A 90 0.21 -14.83 0.90
N TYR A 91 1.03 -15.18 1.89
CA TYR A 91 1.10 -16.54 2.43
C TYR A 91 0.01 -16.72 3.47
#